data_AF-A0A4S8JHZ8-F1
#
_entry.id   AF-A0A4S8JHZ8-F1
#
_cell.length_a   1.000
_cell.length_b   1.000
_cell.length_c   1.000
_cell.angle_alpha   90.00
_cell.angle_beta   90.00
_cell.angle_gamma   90.00
#
_symmetry.space_group_name_H-M   'P 1'
#
loop_
_entity.id
_entity.type
_entity.pdbx_description
1 polymer ?
#
loop_
_entity_poly.entity_id
_entity_poly.type
_entity_poly.pdbx_seq_one_letter_code
_entity_poly.pdbx_strand_id
1 'polypeptide(L)'
;MGKEVPQSNKDRAKLDGMYECILCTCCSTSCPSYWWNPEAYLGPAALLHAQRWIQDSRDQYTKERLEAINDEFKLSHCHNIQNCVHACPKGLNPAKQINSLKKLQLQ
;
A
#
# COMPACT_ATOMS: atom_id res chain seq x y z
N MET A 1 -23.54 -21.05 10.99
CA MET A 1 -22.98 -19.70 11.25
C MET A 1 -21.47 -19.81 11.24
N GLY A 2 -20.78 -18.98 10.46
CA GLY A 2 -19.32 -19.01 10.39
C GLY A 2 -18.71 -18.41 11.65
N LYS A 3 -17.78 -19.14 12.29
CA LYS A 3 -17.02 -18.63 13.43
C LYS A 3 -16.07 -17.52 12.93
N GLU A 4 -15.93 -16.44 13.71
CA GLU A 4 -15.02 -15.34 13.41
C GLU A 4 -13.56 -15.81 13.35
N VAL A 5 -12.75 -15.19 12.47
CA VAL A 5 -11.31 -15.47 12.37
C VAL A 5 -10.59 -14.69 13.48
N PRO A 6 -9.86 -15.35 14.41
CA PRO A 6 -9.20 -14.67 15.51
C PRO A 6 -8.05 -13.78 15.00
N GLN A 7 -7.86 -12.62 15.65
CA GLN A 7 -6.75 -11.71 15.41
C GLN A 7 -6.34 -11.04 16.73
N SER A 8 -5.03 -10.95 16.99
CA SER A 8 -4.52 -10.28 18.19
C SER A 8 -4.65 -8.75 18.07
N ASN A 9 -4.77 -8.05 19.20
CA ASN A 9 -4.76 -6.57 19.19
C ASN A 9 -3.49 -6.00 18.55
N LYS A 10 -2.35 -6.68 18.74
CA LYS A 10 -1.06 -6.28 18.15
C LYS A 10 -1.08 -6.42 16.62
N ASP A 11 -1.66 -7.50 16.09
CA ASP A 11 -1.78 -7.68 14.64
C ASP A 11 -2.80 -6.72 14.02
N ARG A 12 -3.92 -6.47 14.71
CA ARG A 12 -4.91 -5.49 14.26
C ARG A 12 -4.32 -4.08 14.18
N ALA A 13 -3.51 -3.67 15.16
CA ALA A 13 -2.87 -2.36 15.18
C ALA A 13 -1.91 -2.12 13.99
N LYS A 14 -1.38 -3.18 13.36
CA LYS A 14 -0.55 -3.05 12.15
C LYS A 14 -1.34 -2.45 10.97
N LEU A 15 -2.67 -2.55 10.99
CA LEU A 15 -3.52 -2.06 9.91
C LEU A 15 -3.80 -0.55 10.01
N ASP A 16 -3.56 0.05 11.17
CA ASP A 16 -3.82 1.47 11.42
C ASP A 16 -2.95 2.35 10.51
N GLY A 17 -3.57 3.39 9.95
CA GLY A 17 -2.97 4.25 8.95
C GLY A 17 -2.98 3.68 7.52
N MET A 18 -3.76 2.62 7.27
CA MET A 18 -3.96 2.04 5.94
C MET A 18 -5.44 1.78 5.61
N TYR A 19 -6.22 1.18 6.52
CA TYR A 19 -7.64 0.87 6.24
C TYR A 19 -8.53 2.12 6.22
N GLU A 20 -8.07 3.23 6.80
CA GLU A 20 -8.75 4.53 6.86
C GLU A 20 -8.71 5.28 5.51
N CYS A 21 -8.04 4.72 4.50
CA CYS A 21 -8.03 5.25 3.14
C CYS A 21 -9.45 5.27 2.56
N ILE A 22 -9.85 6.42 2.05
CA ILE A 22 -11.18 6.66 1.47
C ILE A 22 -11.21 6.58 -0.06
N LEU A 23 -10.13 6.06 -0.67
CA LEU A 23 -10.01 5.90 -2.14
C LEU A 23 -10.28 7.19 -2.96
N CYS A 24 -9.96 8.37 -2.39
CA CYS A 24 -10.15 9.66 -3.06
C CYS A 24 -9.14 9.97 -4.18
N THR A 25 -8.10 9.15 -4.34
CA THR A 25 -7.06 9.29 -5.38
C THR A 25 -6.15 10.53 -5.28
N CYS A 26 -6.38 11.46 -4.34
CA CYS A 26 -5.54 12.67 -4.15
C CYS A 26 -4.04 12.37 -4.07
N CYS A 27 -3.66 11.30 -3.37
CA CYS A 27 -2.25 10.91 -3.28
C CYS A 27 -1.67 10.45 -4.62
N SER A 28 -2.42 9.72 -5.44
CA SER A 28 -1.97 9.25 -6.75
C SER A 28 -1.91 10.39 -7.76
N THR A 29 -2.93 11.24 -7.82
CA THR A 29 -2.95 12.40 -8.74
C THR A 29 -1.99 13.51 -8.34
N SER A 30 -1.40 13.46 -7.14
CA SER A 30 -0.29 14.34 -6.74
C SER A 30 1.11 13.83 -7.10
N CYS A 31 1.24 12.56 -7.52
CA CYS A 31 2.52 11.88 -7.66
C CYS A 31 3.09 12.00 -9.09
N PRO A 32 4.26 12.64 -9.29
CA PRO A 32 4.86 12.75 -10.63
C PRO A 32 5.15 11.42 -11.31
N SER A 33 5.60 10.40 -10.57
CA SER A 33 5.79 9.05 -11.13
C SER A 33 4.50 8.47 -11.72
N TYR A 34 3.35 8.80 -11.12
CA TYR A 34 2.04 8.36 -11.60
C TYR A 34 1.54 9.18 -12.80
N TRP A 35 1.92 10.45 -12.91
CA TRP A 35 1.61 11.26 -14.10
C TRP A 35 2.28 10.70 -15.36
N TRP A 36 3.54 10.29 -15.23
CA TRP A 36 4.32 9.84 -16.38
C TRP A 36 4.06 8.38 -16.76
N ASN A 37 3.68 7.52 -15.80
CA ASN A 37 3.50 6.08 -16.04
C ASN A 37 2.21 5.53 -15.41
N PRO A 38 1.02 6.09 -15.66
CA PRO A 38 -0.22 5.69 -14.98
C PRO A 38 -0.68 4.27 -15.32
N GLU A 39 -0.26 3.73 -16.48
CA GLU A 39 -0.61 2.38 -16.94
C GLU A 39 0.27 1.29 -16.30
N ALA A 40 1.51 1.63 -15.91
CA ALA A 40 2.51 0.68 -15.43
C ALA A 40 2.78 0.81 -13.92
N TYR A 41 2.82 2.05 -13.39
CA TYR A 41 2.98 2.31 -11.96
C TYR A 41 1.62 2.33 -11.28
N LEU A 42 1.41 1.45 -10.30
CA LEU A 42 0.11 1.30 -9.61
C LEU A 42 -0.32 2.54 -8.83
N GLY A 43 0.65 3.37 -8.42
CA GLY A 43 0.38 4.57 -7.65
C GLY A 43 0.25 4.35 -6.13
N PRO A 44 0.38 5.43 -5.35
CA PRO A 44 0.40 5.37 -3.88
C PRO A 44 -0.91 4.87 -3.26
N ALA A 45 -2.08 5.17 -3.83
CA ALA A 45 -3.35 4.69 -3.29
C ALA A 45 -3.44 3.15 -3.36
N ALA A 46 -3.17 2.57 -4.53
CA ALA A 46 -3.22 1.12 -4.74
C ALA A 46 -2.18 0.40 -3.88
N LEU A 47 -0.95 0.91 -3.81
CA LEU A 47 0.12 0.32 -3.03
C LEU A 47 -0.13 0.40 -1.51
N LEU A 48 -0.76 1.46 -1.01
CA LEU A 48 -1.22 1.55 0.38
C LEU A 48 -2.22 0.43 0.70
N HIS A 49 -3.19 0.19 -0.20
CA HIS A 49 -4.16 -0.89 -0.05
C HIS A 49 -3.54 -2.28 -0.20
N ALA A 50 -2.54 -2.45 -1.07
CA ALA A 50 -1.80 -3.70 -1.17
C ALA A 50 -1.10 -4.03 0.16
N GLN A 51 -0.40 -3.05 0.75
CA GLN A 51 0.23 -3.23 2.06
C GLN A 51 -0.78 -3.54 3.16
N ARG A 52 -1.98 -2.95 3.13
CA ARG A 52 -3.06 -3.26 4.09
C ARG A 52 -3.44 -4.74 4.08
N TRP A 53 -3.43 -5.39 2.93
CA TRP A 53 -3.71 -6.82 2.83
C TRP A 53 -2.51 -7.67 3.21
N ILE A 54 -1.33 -7.31 2.72
CA ILE A 54 -0.06 -7.99 3.02
C ILE A 54 0.25 -8.00 4.53
N GLN A 55 -0.18 -6.97 5.28
CA GLN A 55 0.02 -6.89 6.74
C GLN A 55 -1.11 -7.51 7.57
N ASP A 56 -2.24 -7.92 6.96
CA ASP A 56 -3.35 -8.51 7.71
C ASP A 56 -3.05 -9.96 8.04
N SER A 57 -2.92 -10.28 9.33
CA SER A 57 -2.58 -11.62 9.82
C SER A 57 -3.60 -12.71 9.45
N ARG A 58 -4.76 -12.31 8.94
CA ARG A 58 -5.84 -13.21 8.51
C ARG A 58 -5.77 -13.53 7.01
N ASP A 59 -5.02 -12.77 6.23
CA ASP A 59 -4.88 -12.99 4.78
C ASP A 59 -3.91 -14.14 4.50
N GLN A 60 -4.33 -15.08 3.64
CA GLN A 60 -3.55 -16.27 3.29
C GLN A 60 -2.81 -16.13 1.96
N TYR A 61 -2.92 -14.99 1.29
CA TYR A 61 -2.42 -14.76 -0.09
C TYR A 61 -1.27 -13.74 -0.13
N THR A 62 -0.50 -13.64 0.96
CA THR A 62 0.58 -12.65 1.08
C THR A 62 1.61 -12.81 -0.03
N LYS A 63 1.96 -14.06 -0.38
CA LYS A 63 2.97 -14.35 -1.41
C LYS A 63 2.48 -13.92 -2.79
N GLU A 64 1.27 -14.30 -3.16
CA GLU A 64 0.64 -13.98 -4.43
C GLU A 64 0.46 -12.46 -4.59
N ARG A 65 0.13 -11.75 -3.50
CA ARG A 65 0.05 -10.29 -3.51
C ARG A 65 1.40 -9.63 -3.71
N LEU A 66 2.46 -10.14 -3.07
CA LEU A 66 3.82 -9.64 -3.25
C LEU A 66 4.31 -9.89 -4.69
N GLU A 67 4.02 -11.06 -5.26
CA GLU A 67 4.33 -11.39 -6.66
C GLU A 67 3.57 -10.48 -7.64
N ALA A 68 2.28 -10.20 -7.39
CA ALA A 68 1.46 -9.35 -8.26
C ALA A 68 1.99 -7.92 -8.44
N ILE A 69 2.70 -7.40 -7.42
CA ILE A 69 3.33 -6.08 -7.42
C ILE A 69 4.85 -6.14 -7.66
N ASN A 70 5.43 -7.33 -7.80
CA ASN A 70 6.85 -7.55 -8.10
C ASN A 70 7.08 -7.46 -9.60
N ASP A 71 7.20 -6.22 -10.06
CA ASP A 71 7.34 -5.87 -11.47
C ASP A 71 8.23 -4.63 -11.57
N GLU A 72 8.93 -4.49 -12.70
CA GLU A 72 9.86 -3.39 -12.96
C GLU A 72 9.22 -2.01 -12.90
N PHE A 73 7.88 -1.91 -12.98
CA PHE A 73 7.14 -0.65 -12.94
C PHE A 73 6.20 -0.51 -11.75
N LYS A 74 5.49 -1.57 -11.35
CA LYS A 74 4.35 -1.48 -10.43
C LYS A 74 4.68 -0.88 -9.06
N LEU A 75 5.81 -1.27 -8.46
CA LEU A 75 6.24 -0.83 -7.11
C LEU A 75 7.51 0.04 -7.15
N SER A 76 8.47 -0.35 -7.97
CA SER A 76 9.82 0.22 -8.08
C SER A 76 9.82 1.72 -8.42
N HIS A 77 8.87 2.20 -9.26
CA HIS A 77 8.78 3.57 -9.78
C HIS A 77 8.43 4.65 -8.73
N CYS A 78 8.23 4.25 -7.47
CA CYS A 78 8.23 5.21 -6.38
C CYS A 78 9.65 5.72 -6.08
N HIS A 79 9.95 6.96 -6.48
CA HIS A 79 11.23 7.62 -6.17
C HIS A 79 11.20 8.45 -4.88
N ASN A 80 10.29 8.13 -3.96
CA ASN A 80 10.17 8.77 -2.65
C ASN A 80 10.05 10.32 -2.70
N ILE A 81 9.28 10.83 -3.67
CA ILE A 81 8.98 12.27 -3.86
C ILE A 81 8.11 12.83 -2.71
N GLN A 82 7.35 11.96 -2.03
CA GLN A 82 6.52 12.27 -0.84
C GLN A 82 5.32 13.21 -1.03
N ASN A 83 5.02 13.69 -2.25
CA ASN A 83 3.77 14.42 -2.52
C ASN A 83 2.52 13.69 -2.01
N CYS A 84 2.50 12.36 -2.10
CA CYS A 84 1.39 11.53 -1.65
C CYS A 84 1.07 11.64 -0.15
N VAL A 85 2.05 11.97 0.69
CA VAL A 85 1.87 12.18 2.13
C VAL A 85 1.23 13.54 2.37
N HIS A 86 1.73 14.58 1.70
CA HIS A 86 1.23 15.95 1.83
C HIS A 86 -0.19 16.12 1.25
N ALA A 87 -0.50 15.42 0.16
CA ALA A 87 -1.79 15.50 -0.51
C ALA A 87 -2.89 14.68 0.17
N CYS A 88 -2.58 13.83 1.16
CA CYS A 88 -3.58 12.95 1.75
C CYS A 88 -4.51 13.72 2.72
N PRO A 89 -5.82 13.86 2.43
CA PRO A 89 -6.74 14.59 3.31
C PRO A 89 -7.02 13.87 4.64
N LYS A 90 -6.62 12.60 4.74
CA LYS A 90 -6.75 11.77 5.95
C LYS A 90 -5.47 11.72 6.78
N GLY A 91 -4.40 12.41 6.36
CA GLY A 91 -3.11 12.39 7.06
C GLY A 91 -2.42 11.02 7.06
N LEU A 92 -2.74 10.16 6.09
CA LEU A 92 -2.10 8.85 5.94
C LEU A 92 -0.72 9.00 5.32
N ASN A 93 0.13 7.97 5.45
CA ASN A 93 1.48 7.98 4.91
C ASN A 93 1.70 6.85 3.89
N PRO A 94 1.25 7.01 2.63
CA PRO A 94 1.47 6.03 1.56
C PRO A 94 2.94 5.78 1.27
N ALA A 95 3.80 6.80 1.33
CA ALA A 95 5.24 6.66 1.07
C ALA A 95 5.91 5.68 2.03
N LYS A 96 5.59 5.77 3.33
CA LYS A 96 6.06 4.82 4.35
C LYS A 96 5.67 3.38 4.00
N GLN A 97 4.43 3.15 3.57
CA GLN A 97 3.94 1.81 3.27
C GLN A 97 4.54 1.24 1.97
N ILE A 98 4.74 2.09 0.96
CA ILE A 98 5.47 1.71 -0.26
C ILE A 98 6.92 1.29 0.07
N ASN A 99 7.60 2.03 0.95
CA ASN A 99 8.95 1.67 1.37
C ASN A 99 8.99 0.36 2.18
N SER A 100 7.95 0.07 2.98
CA SER A 100 7.81 -1.23 3.66
C SER A 100 7.64 -2.37 2.65
N LEU A 101 6.81 -2.19 1.61
CA LEU A 101 6.65 -3.17 0.54
C LEU A 101 7.97 -3.45 -0.19
N LYS A 102 8.74 -2.41 -0.52
CA LYS A 102 10.06 -2.55 -1.15
C LYS A 102 11.01 -3.38 -0.30
N LYS A 103 11.00 -3.19 1.03
CA LYS A 103 11.83 -4.00 1.94
C LYS A 103 11.44 -5.47 1.94
N LEU A 104 10.14 -5.78 1.84
CA LEU A 104 9.65 -7.16 1.78
C LEU A 104 10.02 -7.86 0.46
N GLN A 105 10.23 -7.12 -0.63
CA GLN A 105 10.68 -7.69 -1.92
C GLN A 105 12.19 -7.87 -2.04
N LEU A 106 12.98 -7.19 -1.21
CA LEU A 106 14.44 -7.34 -1.17
C LEU A 106 14.89 -8.48 -0.23
N GLN A 107 13.96 -9.18 0.41
CA GLN A 107 14.17 -10.31 1.31
C GLN A 107 13.81 -11.62 0.60
#